data_AF-A0A7X8L1K0-F1
#
_entry.id   AF-A0A7X8L1K0-F1
#
_cell.length_a   1.000
_cell.length_b   1.000
_cell.length_c   1.000
_cell.angle_alpha   90.00
_cell.angle_beta   90.00
_cell.angle_gamma   90.00
#
_symmetry.space_group_name_H-M   'P 1'
#
loop_
_entity.id
_entity.type
_entity.pdbx_description
1 polymer ?
#
loop_
_entity_poly.entity_id
_entity_poly.type
_entity_poly.pdbx_seq_one_letter_code
_entity_poly.pdbx_strand_id
1 'polypeptide(L)'
;MGYINLAVIFIIVVLVPLTLTIFNLIHLVRPAKKFLPRRILTELGTIFGGGMLTCLLLSFADVTSADWTTVLANRQTHSPIAPEQMPTSIAILVLAVSGYFVLRFVRLEKMPPLLAATAIGAMYMGVIWWGVFVYQLSLSSIVIPIAFYFFNLCLIVAAVVRDVVKAWQTIDEKKMPEQKLGGRRPWTNRLRHFLYSSHNWPWLGAVA
;
A
#
# COMPACT_ATOMS: atom_id res chain seq x y z
N MET A 1 -8.53 19.20 33.24
CA MET A 1 -8.45 17.88 32.56
C MET A 1 -8.87 17.92 31.08
N GLY A 2 -9.87 18.72 30.67
CA GLY A 2 -10.32 18.75 29.25
C GLY A 2 -9.27 19.18 28.21
N TYR A 3 -8.46 20.21 28.49
CA TYR A 3 -7.46 20.71 27.55
C TYR A 3 -6.30 19.73 27.28
N ILE A 4 -5.90 18.95 28.29
CA ILE A 4 -4.84 17.95 28.15
C ILE A 4 -5.29 16.83 27.21
N ASN A 5 -6.54 16.36 27.36
CA ASN A 5 -7.09 15.32 26.51
C ASN A 5 -7.23 15.78 25.05
N LEU A 6 -7.69 17.03 24.82
CA LEU A 6 -7.77 17.59 23.48
C LEU A 6 -6.40 17.74 22.81
N ALA A 7 -5.38 18.17 23.56
CA ALA A 7 -4.02 18.28 23.05
C ALA A 7 -3.46 16.90 22.65
N VAL A 8 -3.68 15.87 23.46
CA VAL A 8 -3.25 14.49 23.16
C VAL A 8 -3.93 13.96 21.89
N ILE A 9 -5.23 14.17 21.75
CA ILE A 9 -5.98 13.77 20.55
C ILE A 9 -5.45 14.50 19.31
N PHE A 10 -5.20 15.81 19.40
CA PHE A 10 -4.63 16.59 18.30
C PHE A 10 -3.25 16.05 17.88
N ILE A 11 -2.38 15.73 18.83
CA ILE A 11 -1.06 15.15 18.54
C ILE A 11 -1.21 13.82 17.79
N ILE A 12 -2.09 12.93 18.26
CA ILE A 12 -2.24 11.59 17.69
C ILE A 12 -2.91 11.62 16.30
N VAL A 13 -3.94 12.44 16.12
CA VAL A 13 -4.75 12.47 14.88
C VAL A 13 -4.11 13.35 13.80
N VAL A 14 -3.34 14.38 14.18
CA VAL A 14 -2.81 15.36 13.23
C VAL A 14 -1.29 15.28 13.15
N LEU A 15 -0.59 15.51 14.26
CA LEU A 15 0.88 15.66 14.24
C LEU A 15 1.58 14.34 13.89
N VAL A 16 1.16 13.22 14.46
CA VAL A 16 1.75 11.91 14.17
C VAL A 16 1.60 11.55 12.68
N PRO A 17 0.38 11.55 12.08
CA PRO A 17 0.24 11.34 10.64
C PRO A 17 1.05 12.31 9.80
N LEU A 18 1.10 13.60 10.17
CA LEU A 18 1.87 14.61 9.44
C LEU A 18 3.37 14.28 9.42
N THR A 19 3.93 13.89 10.56
CA THR A 19 5.34 13.47 10.63
C THR A 19 5.61 12.23 9.79
N LEU A 20 4.72 11.24 9.81
CA LEU A 20 4.82 10.05 8.96
C LEU A 20 4.77 10.41 7.46
N THR A 21 3.91 11.36 7.06
CA THR A 21 3.87 11.87 5.67
C THR A 21 5.19 12.47 5.25
N ILE A 22 5.81 13.31 6.09
CA ILE A 22 7.11 13.91 5.79
C ILE A 22 8.16 12.81 5.60
N PHE A 23 8.20 11.80 6.48
CA PHE A 23 9.13 10.68 6.33
C PHE A 23 8.86 9.87 5.05
N ASN A 24 7.60 9.53 4.76
CA ASN A 24 7.23 8.78 3.56
C ASN A 24 7.54 9.55 2.27
N LEU A 25 7.37 10.87 2.27
CA LEU A 25 7.77 11.73 1.15
C LEU A 25 9.30 11.75 0.98
N ILE A 26 10.05 11.89 2.07
CA ILE A 26 11.53 11.81 2.03
C ILE A 26 11.96 10.45 1.48
N HIS A 27 11.32 9.36 1.90
CA HIS A 27 11.57 8.02 1.38
C HIS A 27 11.25 7.89 -0.11
N LEU A 28 10.18 8.53 -0.58
CA LEU A 28 9.82 8.58 -2.00
C LEU A 28 10.79 9.42 -2.85
N VAL A 29 11.47 10.41 -2.28
CA VAL A 29 12.46 11.21 -3.03
C VAL A 29 13.87 10.61 -2.93
N ARG A 30 14.24 10.08 -1.77
CA ARG A 30 15.59 9.53 -1.52
C ARG A 30 15.59 8.00 -1.68
N PRO A 31 16.14 7.47 -2.79
CA PRO A 31 16.19 6.02 -3.00
C PRO A 31 16.98 5.33 -1.88
N ALA A 32 16.46 4.21 -1.39
CA ALA A 32 17.22 3.39 -0.46
C ALA A 32 18.36 2.72 -1.20
N LYS A 33 19.61 3.04 -0.82
CA LYS A 33 20.79 2.33 -1.33
C LYS A 33 20.94 0.93 -0.72
N LYS A 34 20.38 0.70 0.48
CA LYS A 34 20.41 -0.56 1.25
C LYS A 34 19.16 -0.67 2.13
N PHE A 35 18.91 -1.88 2.65
CA PHE A 35 17.93 -2.13 3.72
C PHE A 35 18.16 -1.17 4.89
N LEU A 36 17.19 -0.31 5.16
CA LEU A 36 17.24 0.72 6.20
C LEU A 36 16.18 0.37 7.25
N PRO A 37 16.56 -0.17 8.42
CA PRO A 37 15.59 -0.62 9.42
C PRO A 37 14.69 0.52 9.90
N ARG A 38 15.23 1.75 10.00
CA ARG A 38 14.45 2.95 10.33
C ARG A 38 13.35 3.25 9.30
N ARG A 39 13.64 3.05 8.01
CA ARG A 39 12.67 3.28 6.93
C ARG A 39 11.56 2.23 6.95
N ILE A 40 11.90 0.97 7.19
CA ILE A 40 10.90 -0.09 7.33
C ILE A 40 10.04 0.16 8.57
N LEU A 41 10.63 0.60 9.68
CA LEU A 41 9.88 0.95 10.88
C LEU A 41 8.86 2.08 10.62
N THR A 42 9.24 3.12 9.86
CA THR A 42 8.29 4.18 9.49
C THR A 42 7.19 3.69 8.54
N GLU A 43 7.52 2.82 7.58
CA GLU A 43 6.55 2.24 6.63
C GLU A 43 5.54 1.36 7.38
N LEU A 44 6.03 0.43 8.22
CA LEU A 44 5.20 -0.43 9.06
C LEU A 44 4.39 0.36 10.09
N GLY A 45 4.99 1.36 10.72
CA GLY A 45 4.30 2.26 11.65
C GLY A 45 3.18 3.02 10.96
N THR A 46 3.35 3.38 9.69
CA THR A 46 2.28 4.00 8.89
C THR A 46 1.19 2.99 8.56
N ILE A 47 1.53 1.81 8.04
CA ILE A 47 0.55 0.78 7.66
C ILE A 47 -0.28 0.32 8.86
N PHE A 48 0.36 -0.08 9.96
CA PHE A 48 -0.34 -0.61 11.12
C PHE A 48 -0.90 0.50 12.02
N GLY A 49 -0.12 1.55 12.28
CA GLY A 49 -0.56 2.66 13.11
C GLY A 49 -1.69 3.47 12.46
N GLY A 50 -1.61 3.73 11.15
CA GLY A 50 -2.67 4.39 10.40
C GLY A 50 -3.93 3.54 10.25
N GLY A 51 -3.78 2.23 10.05
CA GLY A 51 -4.90 1.29 10.07
C GLY A 51 -5.61 1.25 11.43
N MET A 52 -4.85 1.16 12.52
CA MET A 52 -5.38 1.17 13.89
C MET A 52 -6.06 2.51 14.23
N LEU A 53 -5.48 3.64 13.81
CA LEU A 53 -6.09 4.96 13.96
C LEU A 53 -7.42 5.04 13.19
N THR A 54 -7.48 4.45 12.00
CA THR A 54 -8.71 4.42 11.19
C THR A 54 -9.80 3.59 11.88
N CYS A 55 -9.48 2.41 12.42
CA CYS A 55 -10.43 1.61 13.21
C CYS A 55 -10.96 2.39 14.43
N LEU A 56 -10.08 3.14 15.11
CA LEU A 56 -10.46 3.98 16.24
C LEU A 56 -11.40 5.11 15.80
N LEU A 57 -11.07 5.83 14.72
CA LEU A 57 -11.92 6.89 14.17
C LEU A 57 -13.31 6.40 13.74
N LEU A 58 -13.38 5.21 13.12
CA LEU A 58 -14.64 4.58 12.75
C LEU A 58 -15.48 4.20 13.97
N SER A 59 -14.85 3.77 15.07
CA SER A 59 -15.54 3.43 16.32
C SER A 59 -16.18 4.64 17.01
N PHE A 60 -15.66 5.84 16.74
CA PHE A 60 -16.21 7.11 17.24
C PHE A 60 -17.17 7.79 16.25
N ALA A 61 -17.25 7.29 15.01
CA ALA A 61 -18.25 7.75 14.07
C ALA A 61 -19.56 6.97 14.31
N ASP A 62 -20.72 7.62 14.09
CA ASP A 62 -22.05 7.01 14.17
C ASP A 62 -22.29 6.06 12.98
N VAL A 63 -21.39 5.08 12.81
CA VAL A 63 -21.38 4.10 11.73
C VAL A 63 -22.16 2.89 12.19
N THR A 64 -23.32 2.68 11.57
CA THR A 64 -24.17 1.53 11.87
C THR A 64 -23.90 0.40 10.88
N SER A 65 -23.70 -0.81 11.39
CA SER A 65 -23.62 -2.05 10.60
C SER A 65 -25.01 -2.55 10.19
N ALA A 66 -25.85 -1.66 9.66
CA ALA A 66 -27.14 -2.00 9.09
C ALA A 66 -26.99 -2.29 7.59
N ASP A 67 -27.83 -3.19 7.07
CA ASP A 67 -27.87 -3.47 5.64
C ASP A 67 -28.13 -2.18 4.86
N TRP A 68 -27.44 -2.00 3.74
CA TRP A 68 -27.50 -0.79 2.93
C TRP A 68 -28.88 -0.56 2.31
N THR A 69 -29.72 -1.61 2.26
CA THR A 69 -31.12 -1.52 1.81
C THR A 69 -32.04 -0.87 2.84
N THR A 70 -31.59 -0.71 4.09
CA THR A 70 -32.40 -0.16 5.18
C THR A 70 -32.21 1.35 5.31
N VAL A 71 -33.32 2.09 5.40
CA VAL A 71 -33.25 3.54 5.66
C VAL A 71 -32.87 3.76 7.10
N LEU A 72 -31.70 4.35 7.35
CA LEU A 72 -31.28 4.74 8.69
C LEU A 72 -32.09 5.94 9.19
N ALA A 73 -32.36 5.97 10.48
CA ALA A 73 -32.93 7.13 11.15
C ALA A 73 -31.82 8.07 11.66
N ASN A 74 -32.09 9.39 11.67
CA ASN A 74 -31.23 10.44 12.24
C ASN A 74 -29.90 10.70 11.47
N ARG A 75 -28.78 10.85 12.20
CA ARG A 75 -27.43 11.15 11.68
C ARG A 75 -26.57 9.89 11.43
N GLN A 76 -27.15 8.71 11.54
CA GLN A 76 -26.42 7.46 11.38
C GLN A 76 -25.96 7.30 9.92
N THR A 77 -24.73 6.81 9.75
CA THR A 77 -24.15 6.52 8.43
C THR A 77 -23.98 5.02 8.28
N HIS A 78 -24.26 4.46 7.10
CA HIS A 78 -23.96 3.04 6.87
C HIS A 78 -22.46 2.77 7.00
N SER A 79 -22.12 1.55 7.40
CA SER A 79 -20.75 1.04 7.28
C SER A 79 -20.24 1.23 5.83
N PRO A 80 -19.03 1.81 5.64
CA PRO A 80 -18.42 1.99 4.32
C PRO A 80 -18.11 0.68 3.59
N ILE A 81 -18.23 -0.45 4.30
CA ILE A 81 -18.16 -1.77 3.71
C ILE A 81 -19.40 -2.51 4.19
N ALA A 82 -20.17 -3.05 3.24
CA ALA A 82 -21.28 -3.92 3.56
C ALA A 82 -20.79 -5.07 4.47
N PRO A 83 -21.46 -5.36 5.60
CA PRO A 83 -20.99 -6.38 6.55
C PRO A 83 -20.68 -7.73 5.90
N GLU A 84 -21.47 -8.13 4.90
CA GLU A 84 -21.31 -9.37 4.15
C GLU A 84 -20.01 -9.43 3.32
N GLN A 85 -19.49 -8.26 2.91
CA GLN A 85 -18.28 -8.15 2.09
C GLN A 85 -17.01 -8.02 2.93
N MET A 86 -17.12 -7.91 4.27
CA MET A 86 -15.98 -7.80 5.17
C MET A 86 -14.91 -8.89 4.98
N PRO A 87 -15.26 -10.18 4.80
CA PRO A 87 -14.24 -11.23 4.56
C PRO A 87 -13.41 -10.96 3.30
N THR A 88 -14.06 -10.54 2.22
CA THR A 88 -13.39 -10.19 0.95
C THR A 88 -12.47 -8.98 1.14
N SER A 89 -12.94 -7.96 1.85
CA SER A 89 -12.14 -6.76 2.14
C SER A 89 -10.89 -7.10 2.96
N ILE A 90 -11.03 -7.95 3.98
CA ILE A 90 -9.91 -8.43 4.79
C ILE A 90 -8.92 -9.23 3.93
N ALA A 91 -9.41 -10.10 3.05
CA ALA A 91 -8.57 -10.88 2.14
C ALA A 91 -7.72 -9.97 1.22
N ILE A 92 -8.32 -8.93 0.64
CA ILE A 92 -7.60 -7.94 -0.19
C ILE A 92 -6.52 -7.21 0.63
N LEU A 93 -6.84 -6.79 1.85
CA LEU A 93 -5.88 -6.11 2.73
C LEU A 93 -4.70 -7.02 3.11
N VAL A 94 -4.99 -8.27 3.47
CA VAL A 94 -3.95 -9.27 3.78
C VAL A 94 -3.06 -9.52 2.56
N LEU A 95 -3.66 -9.64 1.37
CA LEU A 95 -2.92 -9.83 0.12
C LEU A 95 -2.00 -8.62 -0.16
N ALA A 96 -2.50 -7.40 -0.03
CA ALA A 96 -1.71 -6.19 -0.24
C ALA A 96 -0.53 -6.07 0.74
N VAL A 97 -0.78 -6.36 2.03
CA VAL A 97 0.25 -6.37 3.06
C VAL A 97 1.28 -7.49 2.79
N SER A 98 0.83 -8.66 2.34
CA SER A 98 1.74 -9.75 1.95
C SER A 98 2.64 -9.35 0.77
N GLY A 99 2.11 -8.64 -0.23
CA GLY A 99 2.89 -8.08 -1.35
C GLY A 99 3.99 -7.13 -0.88
N TYR A 100 3.67 -6.26 0.09
CA TYR A 100 4.67 -5.41 0.73
C TYR A 100 5.76 -6.23 1.43
N PHE A 101 5.38 -7.23 2.23
CA PHE A 101 6.36 -8.07 2.95
C PHE A 101 7.27 -8.84 1.98
N VAL A 102 6.69 -9.41 0.93
CA VAL A 102 7.42 -10.12 -0.12
C VAL A 102 8.49 -9.20 -0.72
N LEU A 103 8.13 -8.00 -1.18
CA LEU A 103 9.07 -7.07 -1.80
C LEU A 103 10.13 -6.50 -0.85
N ARG A 104 9.82 -6.38 0.45
CA ARG A 104 10.71 -5.72 1.42
C ARG A 104 11.69 -6.66 2.11
N PHE A 105 11.30 -7.92 2.34
CA PHE A 105 12.08 -8.86 3.14
C PHE A 105 12.71 -9.99 2.34
N VAL A 106 12.17 -10.32 1.16
CA VAL A 106 12.77 -11.35 0.31
C VAL A 106 13.87 -10.72 -0.54
N ARG A 107 15.01 -11.40 -0.64
CA ARG A 107 16.15 -10.90 -1.43
C ARG A 107 15.80 -10.93 -2.91
N LEU A 108 15.81 -9.75 -3.53
CA LEU A 108 15.44 -9.55 -4.93
C LEU A 108 16.25 -10.41 -5.91
N GLU A 109 17.52 -10.68 -5.60
CA GLU A 109 18.41 -11.52 -6.39
C GLU A 109 17.93 -12.97 -6.56
N LYS A 110 17.14 -13.45 -5.58
CA LYS A 110 16.58 -14.82 -5.52
C LYS A 110 15.11 -14.86 -5.93
N MET A 111 14.49 -13.71 -6.18
CA MET A 111 13.07 -13.65 -6.52
C MET A 111 12.87 -13.86 -8.02
N PRO A 112 11.95 -14.74 -8.43
CA PRO A 112 11.54 -14.78 -9.82
C PRO A 112 10.83 -13.46 -10.16
N PRO A 113 11.04 -12.91 -11.37
CA PRO A 113 10.46 -11.62 -11.77
C PRO A 113 8.92 -11.60 -11.70
N LEU A 114 8.29 -12.75 -11.94
CA LEU A 114 6.84 -12.90 -11.83
C LEU A 114 6.33 -12.69 -10.39
N LEU A 115 7.07 -13.16 -9.38
CA LEU A 115 6.71 -12.94 -7.98
C LEU A 115 6.81 -11.47 -7.60
N ALA A 116 7.79 -10.74 -8.16
CA ALA A 116 7.91 -9.30 -7.94
C ALA A 116 6.73 -8.54 -8.59
N ALA A 117 6.38 -8.85 -9.84
CA ALA A 117 5.26 -8.22 -10.54
C ALA A 117 3.91 -8.47 -9.85
N THR A 118 3.66 -9.71 -9.42
CA THR A 118 2.43 -10.07 -8.68
C THR A 118 2.37 -9.41 -7.30
N ALA A 119 3.49 -9.31 -6.58
CA ALA A 119 3.53 -8.60 -5.30
C ALA A 119 3.28 -7.08 -5.46
N ILE A 120 3.77 -6.47 -6.55
CA ILE A 120 3.46 -5.08 -6.91
C ILE A 120 1.96 -4.92 -7.19
N GLY A 121 1.37 -5.84 -7.97
CA GLY A 121 -0.07 -5.82 -8.27
C GLY A 121 -0.94 -5.97 -7.03
N ALA A 122 -0.58 -6.88 -6.12
CA ALA A 122 -1.24 -7.02 -4.82
C ALA A 122 -1.27 -5.71 -4.02
N MET A 123 -0.15 -4.97 -3.99
CA MET A 123 -0.09 -3.67 -3.33
C MET A 123 -0.99 -2.63 -4.01
N TYR A 124 -1.05 -2.60 -5.35
CA TYR A 124 -1.97 -1.71 -6.09
C TYR A 124 -3.43 -2.04 -5.81
N MET A 125 -3.80 -3.31 -5.81
CA MET A 125 -5.16 -3.73 -5.47
C MET A 125 -5.56 -3.22 -4.08
N GLY A 126 -4.67 -3.30 -3.09
CA GLY A 126 -4.90 -2.75 -1.75
C GLY A 126 -5.09 -1.23 -1.74
N VAL A 127 -4.29 -0.49 -2.50
CA VAL A 127 -4.43 0.98 -2.62
C VAL A 127 -5.74 1.34 -3.32
N ILE A 128 -6.10 0.66 -4.40
CA ILE A 128 -7.38 0.88 -5.11
C ILE A 128 -8.56 0.62 -4.16
N TRP A 129 -8.52 -0.49 -3.42
CA TRP A 129 -9.52 -0.82 -2.41
C TRP A 129 -9.66 0.29 -1.35
N TRP A 130 -8.54 0.79 -0.83
CA TRP A 130 -8.53 1.93 0.10
C TRP A 130 -9.09 3.22 -0.53
N GLY A 131 -8.83 3.48 -1.81
CA GLY A 131 -9.39 4.62 -2.52
C GLY A 131 -10.92 4.56 -2.58
N VAL A 132 -11.47 3.38 -2.88
CA VAL A 132 -12.92 3.13 -2.84
C VAL A 132 -13.47 3.32 -1.43
N PHE A 133 -12.77 2.83 -0.40
CA PHE A 133 -13.16 3.01 1.00
C PHE A 133 -13.24 4.48 1.41
N VAL A 134 -12.22 5.28 1.06
CA VAL A 134 -12.21 6.73 1.34
C VAL A 134 -13.32 7.45 0.58
N TYR A 135 -13.58 7.08 -0.67
CA TYR A 135 -14.64 7.67 -1.47
C TYR A 135 -16.02 7.46 -0.83
N GLN A 136 -16.30 6.28 -0.29
CA GLN A 136 -17.54 5.99 0.42
C GLN A 136 -17.71 6.80 1.70
N LEU A 137 -16.61 7.24 2.30
CA LEU A 137 -16.60 8.12 3.48
C LEU A 137 -16.66 9.62 3.13
N SER A 138 -16.79 9.99 1.86
CA SER A 138 -16.64 11.38 1.37
C SER A 138 -17.48 12.44 2.09
N LEU A 139 -18.64 12.07 2.65
CA LEU A 139 -19.53 12.97 3.39
C LEU A 139 -19.34 12.93 4.93
N SER A 140 -18.43 12.10 5.42
CA SER A 140 -18.18 11.90 6.84
C SER A 140 -17.14 12.89 7.39
N SER A 141 -17.31 13.34 8.63
CA SER A 141 -16.36 14.25 9.31
C SER A 141 -14.98 13.63 9.52
N ILE A 142 -14.87 12.30 9.51
CA ILE A 142 -13.62 11.55 9.64
C ILE A 142 -12.91 11.30 8.30
N VAL A 143 -13.45 11.77 7.17
CA VAL A 143 -12.85 11.53 5.85
C VAL A 143 -11.44 12.10 5.72
N ILE A 144 -11.20 13.31 6.26
CA ILE A 144 -9.92 14.02 6.12
C ILE A 144 -8.75 13.21 6.71
N PRO A 145 -8.78 12.79 8.00
CA PRO A 145 -7.69 12.00 8.56
C PRO A 145 -7.50 10.65 7.86
N ILE A 146 -8.58 10.00 7.39
CA ILE A 146 -8.50 8.72 6.68
C ILE A 146 -7.93 8.91 5.27
N ALA A 147 -8.32 9.97 4.56
CA ALA A 147 -7.76 10.33 3.25
C ALA A 147 -6.26 10.66 3.36
N PHE A 148 -5.84 11.28 4.47
CA PHE A 148 -4.44 11.54 4.73
C PHE A 148 -3.63 10.26 4.97
N TYR A 149 -4.23 9.28 5.67
CA TYR A 149 -3.66 7.95 5.77
C TYR A 149 -3.58 7.24 4.41
N PHE A 150 -4.64 7.30 3.59
CA PHE A 150 -4.63 6.76 2.24
C PHE A 150 -3.51 7.36 1.37
N PHE A 151 -3.33 8.68 1.43
CA PHE A 151 -2.23 9.35 0.74
C PHE A 151 -0.87 8.79 1.14
N ASN A 152 -0.66 8.53 2.43
CA ASN A 152 0.56 7.88 2.90
C ASN A 152 0.76 6.47 2.34
N LEU A 153 -0.29 5.67 2.24
CA LEU A 153 -0.22 4.36 1.61
C LEU A 153 0.24 4.46 0.15
N CYS A 154 -0.30 5.41 -0.61
CA CYS A 154 0.14 5.70 -1.98
C CYS A 154 1.64 6.03 -2.04
N LEU A 155 2.14 6.88 -1.13
CA LEU A 155 3.56 7.23 -1.05
C LEU A 155 4.44 6.00 -0.78
N ILE A 156 4.02 5.13 0.15
CA ILE A 156 4.75 3.89 0.48
C ILE A 156 4.81 2.98 -0.74
N VAL A 157 3.67 2.73 -1.39
CA VAL A 157 3.62 1.86 -2.58
C VAL A 157 4.50 2.43 -3.69
N ALA A 158 4.40 3.72 -4.00
CA ALA A 158 5.25 4.36 -5.00
C ALA A 158 6.74 4.24 -4.66
N ALA A 159 7.10 4.44 -3.39
CA ALA A 159 8.49 4.36 -2.94
C ALA A 159 9.05 2.94 -3.01
N VAL A 160 8.23 1.93 -2.65
CA VAL A 160 8.59 0.50 -2.73
C VAL A 160 8.75 0.07 -4.18
N VAL A 161 7.77 0.35 -5.05
CA VAL A 161 7.84 0.01 -6.48
C VAL A 161 9.07 0.62 -7.12
N ARG A 162 9.33 1.91 -6.87
CA ARG A 162 10.51 2.60 -7.40
C ARG A 162 11.81 1.95 -6.91
N ASP A 163 11.91 1.60 -5.63
CA ASP A 163 13.10 0.94 -5.09
C ASP A 163 13.32 -0.44 -5.73
N VAL A 164 12.25 -1.22 -5.90
CA VAL A 164 12.28 -2.56 -6.51
C VAL A 164 12.72 -2.47 -7.97
N VAL A 165 12.13 -1.56 -8.75
CA VAL A 165 12.49 -1.36 -10.16
C VAL A 165 13.96 -0.97 -10.29
N LYS A 166 14.44 0.01 -9.51
CA LYS A 166 15.85 0.43 -9.53
C LYS A 166 16.79 -0.69 -9.12
N ALA A 167 16.46 -1.43 -8.06
CA ALA A 167 17.28 -2.55 -7.62
C ALA A 167 17.35 -3.64 -8.69
N TRP A 168 16.25 -3.93 -9.38
CA TRP A 168 16.25 -4.89 -10.48
C TRP A 168 17.08 -4.45 -11.68
N GLN A 169 17.00 -3.17 -12.08
CA GLN A 169 17.84 -2.63 -13.15
C GLN A 169 19.34 -2.86 -12.86
N THR A 170 19.78 -2.58 -11.62
CA THR A 170 21.18 -2.80 -11.25
C THR A 170 21.59 -4.28 -11.21
N ILE A 171 20.65 -5.19 -10.95
CA ILE A 171 20.90 -6.65 -10.96
C ILE A 171 20.99 -7.15 -12.39
N ASP A 172 20.11 -6.66 -13.27
CA ASP A 172 20.05 -7.05 -14.68
C ASP A 172 21.31 -6.59 -15.43
N GLU A 173 21.73 -5.34 -15.25
CA GLU A 173 23.00 -4.80 -15.78
C GLU A 173 24.22 -5.66 -15.39
N LYS A 174 24.22 -6.22 -14.18
CA LYS A 174 25.30 -7.09 -13.70
C LYS A 174 25.23 -8.52 -14.25
N LYS A 175 24.04 -9.05 -14.53
CA LYS A 175 23.83 -10.43 -15.00
C LYS A 175 23.89 -10.56 -16.53
N MET A 176 23.66 -9.48 -17.28
CA MET A 176 23.71 -9.45 -18.75
C MET A 176 25.04 -9.92 -19.38
N PRO A 177 26.25 -9.61 -18.86
CA PRO A 177 27.49 -10.13 -19.46
C PRO A 177 27.68 -11.64 -19.26
N GLU A 178 27.04 -12.27 -18.27
CA GLU A 178 27.20 -13.70 -17.95
C GLU A 178 26.14 -14.60 -18.62
N GLN A 179 24.94 -14.09 -18.89
CA GLN A 179 23.84 -14.85 -19.51
C GLN A 179 23.76 -14.60 -21.02
N LYS A 180 24.65 -15.24 -21.81
CA LYS A 180 24.33 -15.54 -23.23
C LYS A 180 23.18 -16.55 -23.26
N LEU A 181 21.96 -16.04 -23.32
CA LEU A 181 20.71 -16.81 -23.19
C LEU A 181 20.46 -17.76 -24.39
N GLY A 182 20.72 -19.05 -24.19
CA GLY A 182 20.38 -20.15 -25.09
C GLY A 182 18.89 -20.52 -25.06
N GLY A 183 18.03 -19.72 -25.69
CA GLY A 183 16.62 -20.06 -25.91
C GLY A 183 16.37 -20.62 -27.31
N ARG A 184 15.91 -21.88 -27.43
CA ARG A 184 15.66 -22.56 -28.73
C ARG A 184 14.45 -22.02 -29.53
N ARG A 185 13.54 -21.21 -28.95
CA ARG A 185 12.31 -20.75 -29.62
C ARG A 185 12.12 -19.21 -29.56
N PRO A 186 11.65 -18.57 -30.65
CA PRO A 186 11.61 -17.11 -30.76
C PRO A 186 10.55 -16.44 -29.87
N TRP A 187 9.38 -17.06 -29.64
CA TRP A 187 8.32 -16.45 -28.84
C TRP A 187 8.60 -16.45 -27.33
N THR A 188 9.24 -17.52 -26.81
CA THR A 188 9.68 -17.58 -25.40
C THR A 188 10.76 -16.55 -25.09
N ASN A 189 11.59 -16.20 -26.08
CA ASN A 189 12.58 -15.14 -25.93
C ASN A 189 11.92 -13.76 -25.85
N ARG A 190 10.84 -13.51 -26.60
CA ARG A 190 10.10 -12.24 -26.52
C ARG A 190 9.40 -12.04 -25.17
N LEU A 191 8.71 -13.07 -24.69
CA LEU A 191 8.06 -13.04 -23.37
C LEU A 191 9.07 -12.90 -22.23
N ARG A 192 10.19 -13.62 -22.31
CA ARG A 192 11.28 -13.44 -21.35
C ARG A 192 11.86 -12.05 -21.38
N HIS A 193 12.13 -11.49 -22.55
CA HIS A 193 12.64 -10.12 -22.68
C HIS A 193 11.64 -9.10 -22.12
N PHE A 194 10.34 -9.29 -22.38
CA PHE A 194 9.29 -8.43 -21.85
C PHE A 194 9.16 -8.53 -20.33
N LEU A 195 9.24 -9.74 -19.77
CA LEU A 195 9.18 -10.01 -18.33
C LEU A 195 10.47 -9.62 -17.59
N TYR A 196 11.63 -9.65 -18.24
CA TYR A 196 12.90 -9.21 -17.64
C TYR A 196 13.06 -7.69 -17.67
N SER A 197 12.37 -7.00 -18.58
CA SER A 197 12.34 -5.54 -18.61
C SER A 197 11.60 -4.99 -17.38
N SER A 198 12.37 -4.68 -16.35
CA SER A 198 11.89 -4.13 -15.06
C SER A 198 11.06 -2.84 -15.21
N HIS A 199 11.26 -2.09 -16.29
CA HIS A 199 10.46 -0.90 -16.60
C HIS A 199 8.97 -1.23 -16.83
N ASN A 200 8.65 -2.44 -17.29
CA ASN A 200 7.29 -2.85 -17.59
C ASN A 200 6.54 -3.40 -16.37
N TRP A 201 7.23 -3.59 -15.25
CA TRP A 201 6.64 -4.27 -14.08
C TRP A 201 5.57 -3.47 -13.35
N PRO A 202 5.69 -2.14 -13.20
CA PRO A 202 4.58 -1.34 -12.70
C PRO A 202 3.32 -1.50 -13.56
N TRP A 203 3.47 -1.59 -14.89
CA TRP A 203 2.35 -1.79 -15.81
C TRP A 203 1.81 -3.22 -15.77
N LEU A 204 2.68 -4.23 -15.72
CA LEU A 204 2.29 -5.63 -15.56
C LEU A 204 1.54 -5.85 -14.24
N GLY A 205 2.03 -5.27 -13.14
CA GLY A 205 1.35 -5.33 -11.85
C GLY A 205 0.00 -4.61 -11.85
N ALA A 206 -0.20 -3.60 -12.70
CA ALA A 206 -1.50 -2.94 -12.84
C ALA A 206 -2.54 -3.75 -13.63
N VAL A 207 -2.09 -4.73 -14.43
CA VAL A 207 -2.97 -5.57 -15.29
C VAL A 207 -3.15 -6.99 -14.71
N ALA A 208 -2.29 -7.40 -13.79
CA ALA A 208 -2.31 -8.71 -13.12
C ALA A 208 -3.39 -8.80 -12.04
#